data_AF-A0A7Y3P1E9-F1
#
_entry.id   AF-A0A7Y3P1E9-F1
#
_cell.length_a   1.000
_cell.length_b   1.000
_cell.length_c   1.000
_cell.angle_alpha   90.00
_cell.angle_beta   90.00
_cell.angle_gamma   90.00
#
_symmetry.space_group_name_H-M   'P 1'
#
loop_
_entity.id
_entity.type
_entity.pdbx_description
1 polymer ?
#
loop_
_entity_poly.entity_id
_entity_poly.type
_entity_poly.pdbx_seq_one_letter_code
_entity_poly.pdbx_strand_id
1 'polypeptide(L)' 'GSFAQLKEMVTGKVQTLTWFGLNDKELADLNRALYGKRIDRIVPVGEALSFNYIWDGMNLFEELSRRRFISRNRIRL' A
#
# COMPACT_ATOMS: atom_id res chain seq x y z
N GLY A 1 -18.06 -13.46 14.02
CA GLY A 1 -17.08 -12.91 14.98
C GLY A 1 -17.14 -11.39 14.89
N SER A 2 -16.94 -10.69 16.00
CA SER A 2 -16.98 -9.22 15.98
C SER A 2 -15.65 -8.64 15.53
N PHE A 3 -15.65 -7.75 14.52
CA PHE A 3 -14.45 -7.01 14.10
C PHE A 3 -13.98 -5.97 15.14
N ALA A 4 -14.70 -5.77 16.25
CA ALA A 4 -14.37 -4.79 17.27
C ALA A 4 -12.96 -4.96 17.86
N GLN A 5 -12.47 -6.20 17.96
CA GLN A 5 -11.13 -6.49 18.49
C GLN A 5 -10.00 -5.96 17.60
N LEU A 6 -10.26 -5.77 16.29
CA LEU A 6 -9.25 -5.25 15.35
C LEU A 6 -8.90 -3.79 15.64
N LYS A 7 -9.80 -3.04 16.28
CA LYS A 7 -9.61 -1.61 16.53
C LYS A 7 -8.37 -1.34 17.40
N GLU A 8 -8.05 -2.24 18.34
CA GLU A 8 -6.85 -2.11 19.17
C GLU A 8 -5.57 -2.53 18.43
N MET A 9 -5.68 -3.45 17.46
CA MET A 9 -4.54 -3.93 16.68
C MET A 9 -4.13 -2.94 15.57
N VAL A 10 -5.09 -2.20 15.03
CA VAL A 10 -4.84 -1.18 14.01
C VAL A 10 -4.30 0.10 14.68
N THR A 11 -2.99 0.26 14.56
CA THR A 11 -2.26 1.47 14.95
C THR A 11 -2.12 2.43 13.77
N GLY A 12 -1.67 3.67 14.02
CA GLY A 12 -1.40 4.65 12.96
C GLY A 12 -0.26 4.30 12.00
N LYS A 13 0.41 3.16 12.20
CA LYS A 13 1.45 2.63 11.28
C LYS A 13 0.87 1.69 10.22
N VAL A 14 -0.40 1.31 10.34
CA VAL A 14 -1.06 0.39 9.41
C VAL A 14 -1.68 1.18 8.26
N GLN A 15 -1.02 1.17 7.11
CA GLN A 15 -1.48 1.87 5.93
C GLN A 15 -2.47 1.05 5.08
N THR A 16 -2.21 -0.25 4.94
CA THR A 16 -3.00 -1.17 4.11
C THR A 16 -3.39 -2.40 4.92
N LEU A 17 -4.68 -2.76 4.89
CA LEU A 17 -5.24 -3.97 5.48
C LEU A 17 -5.68 -4.91 4.36
N THR A 18 -5.22 -6.17 4.41
CA THR A 18 -5.65 -7.19 3.46
C THR A 18 -6.75 -8.08 4.02
N TRP A 19 -7.71 -8.49 3.19
CA TRP A 19 -8.76 -9.43 3.57
C TRP A 19 -8.78 -10.66 2.65
N PHE A 20 -9.35 -11.75 3.15
CA PHE A 20 -9.55 -12.99 2.40
C PHE A 20 -10.89 -13.62 2.77
N GLY A 21 -11.65 -14.06 1.77
CA GLY A 21 -12.88 -14.84 1.97
C GLY A 21 -14.06 -14.06 2.58
N LEU A 22 -13.98 -12.73 2.69
CA LEU A 22 -15.09 -11.91 3.16
C LEU A 22 -16.07 -11.61 2.01
N ASN A 23 -17.36 -11.62 2.33
CA ASN A 23 -18.38 -11.12 1.42
C ASN A 23 -18.62 -9.59 1.59
N ASP A 24 -19.42 -9.00 0.71
CA ASP A 24 -19.67 -7.55 0.70
C ASP A 24 -20.25 -7.01 2.01
N LYS A 25 -21.13 -7.78 2.67
CA LYS A 25 -21.71 -7.40 3.96
C LYS A 25 -20.62 -7.39 5.04
N GLU A 26 -19.77 -8.40 5.08
CA GLU A 26 -18.67 -8.50 6.03
C GLU A 26 -17.61 -7.42 5.80
N LEU A 27 -17.34 -7.05 4.54
CA LEU A 27 -16.47 -5.92 4.21
C LEU A 27 -17.07 -4.59 4.69
N ALA A 28 -18.37 -4.39 4.53
CA ALA A 28 -19.05 -3.21 5.06
C ALA A 28 -19.03 -3.18 6.60
N ASP A 29 -19.20 -4.32 7.27
CA ASP A 29 -19.07 -4.46 8.72
C ASP A 29 -17.63 -4.17 9.19
N LEU A 30 -16.63 -4.68 8.48
CA LEU A 30 -15.21 -4.44 8.74
C LEU A 30 -14.87 -2.96 8.61
N ASN A 31 -15.31 -2.32 7.53
CA ASN A 31 -15.08 -0.89 7.30
C ASN A 31 -15.71 -0.03 8.41
N ARG A 32 -16.92 -0.39 8.85
CA ARG A 32 -17.58 0.28 10.00
C ARG A 32 -16.82 0.08 11.31
N ALA A 33 -16.32 -1.13 11.58
CA ALA A 33 -15.57 -1.42 12.80
C ALA A 33 -14.24 -0.65 12.88
N LEU A 34 -13.64 -0.35 11.72
CA LEU A 34 -12.37 0.37 11.59
C LEU A 34 -12.56 1.89 11.39
N TYR A 35 -13.79 2.38 11.38
CA TYR A 35 -14.07 3.81 11.17
C TYR A 35 -13.28 4.69 12.16
N GLY A 36 -12.66 5.74 11.64
CA GLY A 36 -11.79 6.65 12.40
C GLY A 36 -10.36 6.15 12.60
N LYS A 37 -10.00 4.96 12.12
CA LYS A 37 -8.60 4.56 11.98
C LYS A 37 -8.03 5.12 10.68
N ARG A 38 -6.75 5.50 10.71
CA ARG A 38 -6.00 6.01 9.55
C ARG A 38 -5.48 4.85 8.71
N ILE A 39 -6.39 4.06 8.15
CA ILE A 39 -6.07 3.05 7.13
C ILE A 39 -6.40 3.67 5.77
N ASP A 40 -5.46 3.64 4.84
CA ASP A 40 -5.65 4.20 3.50
C ASP A 40 -6.36 3.20 2.58
N ARG A 41 -6.11 1.90 2.76
CA ARG A 41 -6.63 0.85 1.86
C ARG A 41 -7.06 -0.42 2.59
N ILE A 42 -8.21 -0.97 2.21
CA ILE A 42 -8.68 -2.32 2.56
C ILE A 42 -8.83 -3.10 1.25
N VAL A 43 -7.95 -4.09 1.02
CA VAL A 43 -7.83 -4.76 -0.30
C VAL A 43 -7.78 -6.29 -0.15
N PRO A 44 -8.06 -7.07 -1.20
CA PRO A 44 -7.85 -8.50 -1.17
C PRO A 44 -6.38 -8.85 -0.85
N VAL A 45 -6.17 -10.04 -0.28
CA VAL A 45 -4.82 -10.60 -0.12
C VAL A 45 -4.12 -10.69 -1.48
N GLY A 46 -2.83 -10.34 -1.50
CA GLY A 46 -2.03 -10.26 -2.73
C GLY A 46 -2.00 -8.86 -3.37
N GLU A 47 -2.93 -7.98 -3.02
CA GLU A 47 -3.01 -6.63 -3.60
C GLU A 47 -2.36 -5.53 -2.73
N ALA A 48 -1.75 -5.90 -1.60
CA ALA A 48 -1.13 -4.94 -0.67
C ALA A 48 -0.07 -4.04 -1.34
N LEU A 49 0.68 -4.59 -2.30
CA LEU A 49 1.72 -3.86 -3.04
C LEU A 49 1.23 -3.33 -4.41
N SER A 50 -0.08 -3.40 -4.68
CA SER A 50 -0.70 -2.81 -5.87
C SER A 50 -0.91 -1.31 -5.67
N PHE A 51 0.20 -0.57 -5.52
CA PHE A 51 0.21 0.89 -5.40
C PHE A 51 0.70 1.56 -6.69
N ASN A 52 0.35 2.84 -6.85
CA ASN A 52 0.86 3.65 -7.94
C ASN A 52 2.39 3.86 -7.79
N TYR A 53 3.08 4.09 -8.90
CA TYR A 53 4.51 4.41 -8.86
C TYR A 53 4.82 5.72 -8.12
N ILE A 54 3.83 6.61 -8.01
CA ILE A 54 3.82 7.68 -7.01
C ILE A 54 3.19 7.13 -5.73
N TRP A 55 3.99 6.95 -4.68
CA TRP A 55 3.56 6.43 -3.40
C TRP A 55 4.10 7.28 -2.25
N ASP A 56 3.20 7.68 -1.34
CA ASP A 56 3.54 8.50 -0.16
C ASP A 56 4.33 9.78 -0.50
N GLY A 57 4.01 10.39 -1.65
CA GLY A 57 4.70 11.60 -2.16
C GLY A 57 6.01 11.33 -2.91
N MET A 58 6.45 10.09 -3.03
CA MET A 58 7.71 9.71 -3.67
C MET A 58 7.48 9.01 -5.02
N ASN A 59 8.35 9.28 -6.01
CA ASN A 59 8.39 8.49 -7.24
C ASN A 59 9.25 7.25 -7.02
N LEU A 60 8.63 6.08 -6.87
CA LEU A 60 9.32 4.84 -6.51
C LEU A 60 10.33 4.37 -7.54
N PHE A 61 10.11 4.64 -8.83
CA PHE A 61 11.12 4.32 -9.86
C PHE A 61 12.39 5.14 -9.64
N GLU A 62 12.24 6.40 -9.25
CA GLU A 62 13.36 7.29 -8.99
C GLU A 62 14.14 6.90 -7.72
N GLU A 63 13.42 6.46 -6.69
CA GLU A 63 14.00 6.10 -5.38
C GLU A 63 14.61 4.69 -5.36
N LEU A 64 13.99 3.73 -6.04
CA LEU A 64 14.37 2.32 -5.98
C LEU A 64 15.22 1.87 -7.17
N SER A 65 15.42 2.74 -8.16
CA SER A 65 16.30 2.47 -9.30
C SER A 65 17.59 3.26 -9.21
N ARG A 66 18.64 2.73 -9.85
CA ARG A 66 19.92 3.43 -9.95
C ARG A 66 19.97 4.26 -11.22
N ARG A 67 20.06 5.59 -11.10
CA ARG A 67 20.32 6.46 -12.26
C ARG A 67 21.79 6.43 -12.66
N ARG A 68 22.04 6.37 -13.97
CA ARG A 68 23.37 6.38 -14.57
C ARG A 68 23.41 7.40 -15.69
N PHE A 69 24.35 8.33 -15.59
CA PHE A 69 24.74 9.15 -16.72
C PHE A 69 25.86 8.44 -17.47
N ILE A 70 25.73 8.29 -18.78
CA ILE A 70 26.74 7.67 -19.64
C ILE A 70 27.18 8.72 -20.67
N SER A 71 28.42 9.19 -20.57
CA SER A 71 29.04 10.00 -21.62
C SER A 71 29.74 9.10 -22.63
N ARG A 72 29.49 9.33 -23.93
CA ARG A 72 30.28 8.72 -24.99
C ARG A 72 31.52 9.56 -25.25
N ASN A 73 32.70 9.04 -24.90
CA ASN A 73 33.95 9.53 -25.48
C ASN A 73 34.05 8.99 -26.91
N ARG A 74 33.98 9.87 -27.92
CA ARG A 74 34.35 9.51 -29.29
C ARG A 74 35.85 9.25 -29.31
N ILE A 75 36.26 8.01 -29.55
CA ILE A 75 37.62 7.72 -29.99
C ILE A 75 37.77 8.39 -31.36
N ARG A 76 38.63 9.40 -31.46
CA ARG A 76 39.08 9.92 -32.76
C ARG A 76 40.13 8.94 -33.28
N LEU A 77 39.82 8.27 -34.39
CA LEU A 77 40.81 7.62 -35.25
C LEU A 77 41.57 8.69 -36.04
#